data_AF-A0A6N8WVH9-F1
#
_entry.id   AF-A0A6N8WVH9-F1
#
_cell.length_a   1.000
_cell.length_b   1.000
_cell.length_c   1.000
_cell.angle_alpha   90.00
_cell.angle_beta   90.00
_cell.angle_gamma   90.00
#
_symmetry.space_group_name_H-M   'P 1'
#
loop_
_entity.id
_entity.type
_entity.pdbx_description
1 polymer ?
#
loop_
_entity_poly.entity_id
_entity_poly.type
_entity_poly.pdbx_seq_one_letter_code
_entity_poly.pdbx_strand_id
1 'polypeptide(L)'
;MFAAGIAFAIRSGNGPRDVYRTIGELAGDLSIEPALQEAITGAAESPPAEYFHQQGWVLIAFRNALWQLLHAPSMEEGVVDTIMRGGDTDTNAAICGALLGAVHGQDAVPAQWVDALLTCRPEAGRAGVHQPRPEVFWPVDAMELAARLVDAGMPPAIS
;
A
#
# COMPACT_ATOMS: atom_id res chain seq x y z
N MET A 1 8.71 -9.93 3.17
CA MET A 1 7.42 -10.06 3.88
C MET A 1 6.31 -9.23 3.24
N PHE A 2 6.44 -7.90 3.13
CA PHE A 2 5.41 -7.06 2.49
C PHE A 2 4.95 -7.56 1.11
N ALA A 3 5.89 -7.79 0.18
CA ALA A 3 5.57 -8.32 -1.14
C ALA A 3 4.93 -9.72 -1.11
N ALA A 4 5.34 -10.57 -0.16
CA ALA A 4 4.75 -11.89 0.01
C ALA A 4 3.30 -11.82 0.53
N GLY A 5 3.02 -10.89 1.44
CA GLY A 5 1.67 -10.60 1.95
C GLY A 5 0.75 -10.08 0.84
N ILE A 6 1.21 -9.10 0.04
CA ILE A 6 0.46 -8.61 -1.13
C ILE A 6 0.18 -9.75 -2.12
N ALA A 7 1.20 -10.53 -2.47
CA ALA A 7 1.05 -11.60 -3.44
C ALA A 7 0.12 -12.72 -2.93
N PHE A 8 0.14 -13.00 -1.62
CA PHE A 8 -0.82 -13.90 -0.99
C PHE A 8 -2.24 -13.34 -1.04
N ALA A 9 -2.44 -12.07 -0.69
CA ALA A 9 -3.75 -11.41 -0.74
C ALA A 9 -4.37 -11.50 -2.14
N ILE A 10 -3.60 -11.11 -3.17
CA ILE A 10 -4.05 -11.15 -4.57
C ILE A 10 -4.40 -12.57 -5.02
N ARG A 11 -3.58 -13.57 -4.71
CA ARG A 11 -3.79 -14.96 -5.20
C ARG A 11 -4.90 -15.71 -4.45
N SER A 12 -5.07 -15.42 -3.16
CA SER A 12 -6.01 -16.17 -2.32
C SER A 12 -7.38 -15.52 -2.21
N GLY A 13 -7.48 -14.20 -2.42
CA GLY A 13 -8.70 -13.44 -2.14
C GLY A 13 -9.06 -13.42 -0.66
N ASN A 14 -8.12 -13.76 0.22
CA ASN A 14 -8.37 -13.85 1.65
C ASN A 14 -8.50 -12.47 2.31
N GLY A 15 -9.22 -12.45 3.44
CA GLY A 15 -9.50 -11.22 4.16
C GLY A 15 -8.29 -10.69 4.96
N PRO A 16 -8.43 -9.49 5.55
CA PRO A 16 -7.33 -8.80 6.21
C PRO A 16 -6.61 -9.60 7.30
N ARG A 17 -7.36 -10.35 8.12
CA ARG A 17 -6.79 -11.14 9.23
C ARG A 17 -5.95 -12.33 8.75
N ASP A 18 -6.32 -12.94 7.62
CA ASP A 18 -5.57 -14.06 7.03
C ASP A 18 -4.24 -13.57 6.47
N VAL A 19 -4.25 -12.41 5.81
CA VAL A 19 -3.04 -11.75 5.27
C VAL A 19 -2.10 -11.36 6.42
N TYR A 20 -2.62 -10.74 7.48
CA TYR A 20 -1.84 -10.41 8.67
C TYR A 20 -1.20 -11.65 9.32
N ARG A 21 -1.98 -12.72 9.52
CA ARG A 21 -1.47 -13.99 10.07
C ARG A 21 -0.36 -14.58 9.20
N THR A 22 -0.56 -14.62 7.88
CA THR A 22 0.45 -15.14 6.94
C THR A 22 1.75 -14.35 7.00
N ILE A 23 1.67 -13.02 7.15
CA ILE A 23 2.86 -12.18 7.36
C ILE A 23 3.56 -12.53 8.68
N GLY A 24 2.80 -12.75 9.75
CA GLY A 24 3.34 -13.14 11.06
C GLY A 24 3.99 -14.52 11.07
N GLU A 25 3.39 -15.51 10.38
CA GLU A 25 3.95 -16.85 10.22
C GLU A 25 5.28 -16.79 9.45
N LEU A 26 5.30 -16.06 8.32
CA LEU A 26 6.51 -15.86 7.54
C LEU A 26 7.62 -15.14 8.33
N ALA A 27 7.26 -14.20 9.20
CA ALA A 27 8.20 -13.54 10.09
C ALA A 27 8.86 -14.50 11.08
N GLY A 28 8.06 -15.42 11.65
CA GLY A 28 8.55 -16.45 12.58
C GLY A 28 9.54 -17.41 11.92
N ASP A 29 9.30 -17.79 10.67
CA ASP A 29 10.17 -18.71 9.93
C ASP A 29 11.54 -18.09 9.56
N LEU A 30 11.59 -16.76 9.39
CA LEU A 30 12.74 -16.07 8.81
C LEU A 30 13.73 -15.47 9.83
N SER A 31 13.50 -15.63 11.14
CA SER A 31 14.38 -15.07 12.20
C SER A 31 14.72 -13.59 11.98
N ILE A 32 13.68 -12.76 11.83
CA ILE A 32 13.81 -11.34 11.47
C ILE A 32 14.37 -10.45 12.60
N GLU A 33 14.83 -9.25 12.23
CA GLU A 33 15.29 -8.21 13.15
C GLU A 33 14.23 -7.89 14.23
N PRO A 34 14.60 -7.71 15.52
CA PRO A 34 13.65 -7.46 16.61
C PRO A 34 12.72 -6.26 16.38
N ALA A 35 13.24 -5.18 15.79
CA ALA A 35 12.44 -3.99 15.50
C ALA A 35 11.34 -4.26 14.47
N LEU A 36 11.57 -5.16 13.51
CA LEU A 36 10.59 -5.57 12.52
C LEU A 36 9.57 -6.55 13.11
N GLN A 37 10.01 -7.44 13.99
CA GLN A 37 9.10 -8.30 14.75
C GLN A 37 8.12 -7.45 15.56
N GLU A 38 8.63 -6.46 16.29
CA GLU A 38 7.83 -5.53 17.09
C GLU A 38 6.87 -4.70 16.22
N ALA A 39 7.31 -4.26 15.03
CA ALA A 39 6.45 -3.57 14.09
C ALA A 39 5.28 -4.44 13.61
N ILE A 40 5.49 -5.75 13.43
CA ILE A 40 4.44 -6.68 13.01
C ILE A 40 3.48 -6.98 14.17
N THR A 41 4.00 -7.38 15.33
CA THR A 41 3.18 -7.80 16.47
C THR A 41 2.43 -6.61 17.08
N GLY A 42 3.12 -5.48 17.27
CA GLY A 42 2.53 -4.27 17.84
C GLY A 42 1.42 -3.65 16.98
N ALA A 43 1.39 -3.94 15.68
CA ALA A 43 0.34 -3.46 14.77
C ALA A 43 -1.06 -4.00 15.07
N ALA A 44 -1.19 -5.08 15.84
CA ALA A 44 -2.49 -5.57 16.28
C ALA A 44 -3.05 -4.76 17.45
N GLU A 45 -2.19 -4.05 18.19
CA GLU A 45 -2.57 -3.38 19.45
C GLU A 45 -2.65 -1.86 19.29
N SER A 46 -1.73 -1.28 18.51
CA SER A 46 -1.67 0.17 18.33
C SER A 46 -0.95 0.58 17.04
N PRO A 47 -1.33 1.73 16.44
CA PRO A 47 -0.58 2.33 15.35
C PRO A 47 0.82 2.76 15.84
N PRO A 48 1.75 3.09 14.93
CA PRO A 48 3.00 3.74 15.30
C PRO A 48 2.79 4.93 16.25
N ALA A 49 3.63 5.01 17.29
CA ALA A 49 3.56 6.08 18.29
C ALA A 49 3.96 7.45 17.70
N GLU A 50 4.84 7.47 16.69
CA GLU A 50 5.32 8.68 16.04
C GLU A 50 5.61 8.44 14.56
N TYR A 51 5.45 9.49 13.76
CA TYR A 51 5.61 9.47 12.30
C TYR A 51 6.79 10.32 11.78
N PHE A 52 7.62 10.90 12.66
CA PHE A 52 8.55 12.00 12.30
C PHE A 52 10.07 11.70 12.37
N HIS A 53 10.55 10.61 13.00
CA HIS A 53 12.00 10.35 13.19
C HIS A 53 12.61 9.28 12.24
N GLN A 54 13.86 9.50 11.78
CA GLN A 54 14.61 8.62 10.86
C GLN A 54 15.30 7.44 11.58
N GLN A 55 15.40 6.29 10.88
CA GLN A 55 15.67 4.89 11.30
C GLN A 55 14.44 3.99 11.53
N GLY A 56 13.23 4.56 11.64
CA GLY A 56 11.98 3.80 11.77
C GLY A 56 11.05 3.88 10.57
N TRP A 57 11.35 4.67 9.55
CA TRP A 57 10.34 5.13 8.58
C TRP A 57 9.61 4.02 7.80
N VAL A 58 10.36 3.03 7.29
CA VAL A 58 9.73 1.86 6.65
C VAL A 58 8.99 0.97 7.65
N LEU A 59 9.48 0.89 8.90
CA LEU A 59 8.81 0.14 9.98
C LEU A 59 7.54 0.86 10.45
N ILE A 60 7.53 2.19 10.46
CA ILE A 60 6.38 3.05 10.74
C ILE A 60 5.34 2.83 9.65
N ALA A 61 5.73 2.95 8.38
CA ALA A 61 4.83 2.73 7.25
C ALA A 61 4.25 1.32 7.27
N PHE A 62 5.09 0.30 7.54
CA PHE A 62 4.66 -1.09 7.57
C PHE A 62 3.75 -1.41 8.76
N ARG A 63 4.11 -0.97 9.98
CA ARG A 63 3.24 -1.12 11.16
C ARG A 63 1.93 -0.38 10.97
N ASN A 64 1.95 0.83 10.41
CA ASN A 64 0.73 1.57 10.07
C ASN A 64 -0.12 0.80 9.06
N ALA A 65 0.46 0.28 7.97
CA ALA A 65 -0.27 -0.49 6.98
C ALA A 65 -0.94 -1.74 7.59
N LEU A 66 -0.23 -2.47 8.47
CA LEU A 66 -0.79 -3.62 9.19
C LEU A 66 -1.88 -3.20 10.21
N TRP A 67 -1.71 -2.07 10.89
CA TRP A 67 -2.72 -1.50 11.77
C TRP A 67 -3.99 -1.17 11.00
N GLN A 68 -3.89 -0.44 9.88
CA GLN A 68 -5.04 -0.11 9.03
C GLN A 68 -5.68 -1.35 8.44
N LEU A 69 -4.87 -2.33 8.01
CA LEU A 69 -5.37 -3.61 7.52
C LEU A 69 -6.31 -4.28 8.54
N LEU A 70 -5.96 -4.23 9.83
CA LEU A 70 -6.73 -4.88 10.89
C LEU A 70 -7.92 -4.07 11.40
N HIS A 71 -7.87 -2.73 11.32
CA HIS A 71 -8.78 -1.86 12.06
C HIS A 71 -9.55 -0.84 11.20
N ALA A 72 -9.08 -0.54 9.99
CA ALA A 72 -9.78 0.40 9.12
C ALA A 72 -11.13 -0.19 8.67
N PRO A 73 -12.22 0.59 8.70
CA PRO A 73 -13.53 0.10 8.24
C PRO A 73 -13.58 -0.12 6.72
N SER A 74 -12.73 0.60 5.97
CA SER A 74 -12.64 0.54 4.52
C SER A 74 -11.22 0.89 4.04
N MET A 75 -10.91 0.56 2.78
CA MET A 75 -9.67 0.96 2.12
C MET A 75 -9.50 2.49 2.11
N GLU A 76 -10.58 3.21 1.77
CA GLU A 76 -10.59 4.68 1.75
C GLU A 76 -10.26 5.24 3.13
N GLU A 77 -10.98 4.82 4.18
CA GLU A 77 -10.75 5.32 5.54
C GLU A 77 -9.36 4.99 6.06
N GLY A 78 -8.82 3.81 5.74
CA GLY A 78 -7.46 3.43 6.15
C GLY A 78 -6.37 4.29 5.50
N VAL A 79 -6.52 4.60 4.21
CA VAL A 79 -5.59 5.50 3.50
C VAL A 79 -5.74 6.95 3.99
N VAL A 80 -6.97 7.43 4.19
CA VAL A 80 -7.22 8.78 4.72
C VAL A 80 -6.64 8.93 6.12
N ASP A 81 -6.90 8.00 7.04
CA ASP A 81 -6.34 8.03 8.40
C ASP A 81 -4.80 8.01 8.36
N THR A 82 -4.21 7.22 7.46
CA THR A 82 -2.76 7.19 7.25
C THR A 82 -2.20 8.57 6.87
N ILE A 83 -2.84 9.26 5.93
CA ILE A 83 -2.41 10.61 5.49
C ILE A 83 -2.57 11.62 6.64
N MET A 84 -3.68 11.54 7.38
CA MET A 84 -3.98 12.46 8.48
C MET A 84 -3.01 12.36 9.66
N ARG A 85 -2.27 11.25 9.78
CA ARG A 85 -1.21 11.07 10.80
C ARG A 85 0.07 11.86 10.51
N GLY A 86 0.22 12.40 9.30
CA GLY A 86 1.35 13.24 8.94
C GLY A 86 2.67 12.47 8.81
N GLY A 87 3.78 13.16 9.06
CA GLY A 87 5.11 12.66 8.75
C GLY A 87 5.29 12.57 7.24
N ASP A 88 5.70 11.39 6.77
CA ASP A 88 5.87 11.13 5.34
C ASP A 88 4.66 10.47 4.71
N THR A 89 3.70 11.33 4.42
CA THR A 89 2.36 10.89 4.05
C THR A 89 2.33 10.16 2.73
N ASP A 90 3.22 10.46 1.78
CA ASP A 90 3.29 9.78 0.49
C ASP A 90 3.81 8.34 0.62
N THR A 91 4.93 8.08 1.29
CA THR A 91 5.42 6.71 1.49
C THR A 91 4.45 5.89 2.36
N ASN A 92 3.94 6.49 3.44
CA ASN A 92 3.00 5.82 4.33
C ASN A 92 1.71 5.45 3.59
N ALA A 93 1.14 6.37 2.81
CA ALA A 93 -0.07 6.13 2.03
C ALA A 93 0.18 5.13 0.88
N ALA A 94 1.34 5.16 0.24
CA ALA A 94 1.69 4.21 -0.82
C ALA A 94 1.78 2.77 -0.28
N ILE A 95 2.46 2.57 0.86
CA ILE A 95 2.60 1.25 1.49
C ILE A 95 1.25 0.75 2.04
N CYS A 96 0.50 1.63 2.71
CA CYS A 96 -0.83 1.31 3.23
C CYS A 96 -1.81 0.97 2.10
N GLY A 97 -1.91 1.85 1.08
CA GLY A 97 -2.80 1.69 -0.06
C GLY A 97 -2.49 0.46 -0.90
N ALA A 98 -1.22 0.09 -1.08
CA ALA A 98 -0.86 -1.14 -1.77
C ALA A 98 -1.33 -2.40 -1.01
N LEU A 99 -1.20 -2.43 0.33
CA LEU A 99 -1.65 -3.56 1.14
C LEU A 99 -3.18 -3.65 1.20
N LEU A 100 -3.85 -2.53 1.45
CA LEU A 100 -5.31 -2.48 1.49
C LEU A 100 -5.92 -2.78 0.11
N GLY A 101 -5.36 -2.21 -0.96
CA GLY A 101 -5.80 -2.48 -2.34
C GLY A 101 -5.63 -3.94 -2.73
N ALA A 102 -4.57 -4.61 -2.27
CA ALA A 102 -4.37 -6.04 -2.50
C ALA A 102 -5.45 -6.92 -1.85
N VAL A 103 -6.09 -6.44 -0.77
CA VAL A 103 -7.11 -7.19 0.00
C VAL A 103 -8.52 -6.81 -0.43
N HIS A 104 -8.78 -5.52 -0.63
CA HIS A 104 -10.11 -5.02 -0.95
C HIS A 104 -10.39 -4.94 -2.46
N GLY A 105 -9.35 -5.09 -3.29
CA GLY A 105 -9.46 -5.00 -4.75
C GLY A 105 -9.57 -3.56 -5.26
N GLN A 106 -9.50 -3.42 -6.58
CA GLN A 106 -9.54 -2.14 -7.26
C GLN A 106 -10.86 -1.39 -7.04
N ASP A 107 -11.99 -2.10 -6.98
CA ASP A 107 -13.33 -1.50 -6.84
C ASP A 107 -13.54 -0.81 -5.49
N ALA A 108 -12.68 -1.08 -4.51
CA ALA A 108 -12.69 -0.38 -3.22
C ALA A 108 -12.00 0.99 -3.26
N VAL A 109 -11.29 1.33 -4.35
CA VAL A 109 -10.64 2.63 -4.52
C VAL A 109 -11.71 3.65 -4.93
N PRO A 110 -11.85 4.79 -4.22
CA PRO A 110 -12.80 5.83 -4.59
C PRO A 110 -12.61 6.29 -6.05
N ALA A 111 -13.70 6.32 -6.82
CA ALA A 111 -13.68 6.69 -8.23
C ALA A 111 -13.05 8.08 -8.47
N GLN A 112 -13.26 9.01 -7.54
CA GLN A 112 -12.66 10.35 -7.57
C GLN A 112 -11.12 10.35 -7.47
N TRP A 113 -10.53 9.37 -6.78
CA TRP A 113 -9.07 9.22 -6.71
C TRP A 113 -8.51 8.67 -8.02
N VAL A 114 -9.22 7.68 -8.59
CA VAL A 114 -8.87 7.11 -9.90
C VAL A 114 -8.94 8.19 -10.97
N ASP A 115 -10.01 8.98 -11.01
CA ASP A 115 -10.17 10.09 -11.96
C ASP A 115 -9.06 11.14 -11.80
N ALA A 116 -8.75 11.54 -10.56
CA ALA A 116 -7.66 12.48 -10.28
C ALA A 116 -6.30 11.97 -10.79
N LEU A 117 -6.02 10.67 -10.66
CA LEU A 117 -4.79 10.06 -11.20
C LEU A 117 -4.81 10.04 -12.72
N LEU A 118 -5.87 9.49 -13.32
CA LEU A 118 -5.95 9.27 -14.77
C LEU A 118 -6.04 10.57 -15.58
N THR A 119 -6.41 11.69 -14.96
CA THR A 119 -6.47 13.03 -15.56
C THR A 119 -5.27 13.92 -15.20
N CYS A 120 -4.37 13.47 -14.32
CA CYS A 120 -3.18 14.22 -13.93
C CYS A 120 -2.23 14.40 -15.13
N ARG A 121 -2.04 15.64 -15.57
CA ARG A 121 -1.08 16.03 -16.63
C ARG A 121 -0.32 17.28 -16.18
N PRO A 122 0.74 17.14 -15.37
CA PRO A 122 1.56 18.26 -14.87
C PRO A 122 2.49 18.80 -15.97
N GLU A 123 1.88 19.32 -17.02
CA GLU A 123 2.54 19.90 -18.19
C GLU A 123 3.13 21.28 -17.88
N ALA A 124 4.32 21.57 -18.41
CA ALA A 124 4.96 22.87 -18.25
C ALA A 124 4.13 23.99 -18.89
N GLY A 125 3.90 25.08 -18.15
CA GLY A 125 3.13 26.23 -18.63
C GLY A 125 1.61 26.11 -18.46
N ARG A 126 1.09 24.97 -18.01
CA ARG A 126 -0.33 24.81 -17.69
C ARG A 126 -0.67 25.54 -16.38
N ALA A 127 -1.80 26.25 -16.36
CA ALA A 127 -2.27 26.95 -15.16
C ALA A 127 -2.45 25.98 -13.98
N GLY A 128 -1.94 26.35 -12.80
CA GLY A 128 -1.99 25.52 -11.58
C GLY A 128 -0.88 24.48 -11.45
N VAL A 129 0.00 24.32 -12.44
CA VAL A 129 1.15 23.41 -12.37
C VAL A 129 2.36 24.14 -11.81
N HIS A 130 2.68 23.90 -10.53
CA HIS A 130 3.86 24.47 -9.87
C HIS A 130 5.14 23.67 -10.08
N GLN A 131 5.01 22.35 -10.26
CA GLN A 131 6.14 21.44 -10.47
C GLN A 131 5.87 20.54 -11.68
N PRO A 132 6.21 21.00 -12.90
CA PRO A 132 6.01 20.19 -14.09
C PRO A 132 6.84 18.90 -14.04
N ARG A 133 6.34 17.87 -14.72
CA ARG A 133 7.03 16.59 -14.89
C ARG A 133 6.98 16.16 -16.35
N PRO A 134 8.05 15.54 -16.88
CA PRO A 134 7.99 14.86 -18.18
C PRO A 134 6.84 13.84 -18.26
N GLU A 135 6.30 13.63 -19.46
CA GLU A 135 5.13 12.76 -19.70
C GLU A 135 5.32 11.33 -19.17
N VAL A 136 6.55 10.81 -19.21
CA VAL A 136 6.89 9.47 -18.70
C VAL A 136 6.65 9.30 -17.18
N PHE A 137 6.47 10.39 -16.44
CA PHE A 137 6.13 10.35 -15.02
C PHE A 137 4.66 10.67 -14.73
N TRP A 138 3.84 10.82 -15.76
CA TRP A 138 2.41 11.06 -15.57
C TRP A 138 1.72 9.73 -15.25
N PRO A 139 0.83 9.67 -14.23
CA PRO A 139 0.29 8.40 -13.72
C PRO A 139 -0.89 7.86 -14.56
N VAL A 140 -0.90 8.15 -15.85
CA VAL A 140 -2.10 8.15 -16.69
C VAL A 140 -2.36 6.79 -17.34
N ASP A 141 -1.30 5.98 -17.38
CA ASP A 141 -1.21 4.61 -17.82
C ASP A 141 -1.16 3.62 -16.64
N ALA A 142 -1.33 4.10 -15.40
CA ALA A 142 -1.18 3.28 -14.20
C ALA A 142 -2.05 2.00 -14.23
N MET A 143 -3.27 2.10 -14.77
CA MET A 143 -4.19 0.95 -14.90
C MET A 143 -3.73 -0.05 -15.95
N GLU A 144 -3.20 0.43 -17.09
CA GLU A 144 -2.64 -0.43 -18.13
C GLU A 144 -1.41 -1.18 -17.59
N LEU A 145 -0.52 -0.46 -16.91
CA LEU A 145 0.67 -1.03 -16.30
C LEU A 145 0.31 -2.09 -15.25
N ALA A 146 -0.68 -1.82 -14.40
CA ALA A 146 -1.17 -2.77 -13.41
C ALA A 146 -1.71 -4.05 -14.07
N ALA A 147 -2.54 -3.92 -15.11
CA ALA A 147 -3.08 -5.07 -15.86
C ALA A 147 -1.95 -5.91 -16.49
N ARG A 148 -0.97 -5.27 -17.14
CA ARG A 148 0.18 -5.95 -17.74
C ARG A 148 1.05 -6.69 -16.73
N LEU A 149 1.19 -6.16 -15.52
CA LEU A 149 1.91 -6.82 -14.43
C LEU A 149 1.16 -8.04 -13.90
N VAL A 150 -0.17 -7.97 -13.81
CA VAL A 150 -1.00 -9.13 -13.46
C VAL A 150 -0.85 -10.22 -14.52
N ASP A 151 -0.99 -9.88 -15.80
CA ASP A 151 -0.85 -10.83 -16.90
C ASP A 151 0.54 -11.48 -16.94
N ALA A 152 1.60 -10.70 -16.72
CA ALA A 152 2.96 -11.20 -16.65
C ALA A 152 3.23 -12.10 -15.43
N GLY A 153 2.47 -11.92 -14.34
CA GLY A 153 2.59 -12.70 -13.11
C GLY A 153 1.77 -13.99 -13.10
N MET A 154 0.82 -14.15 -14.02
CA MET A 154 0.02 -15.36 -14.14
C MET A 154 0.82 -16.46 -14.84
N PRO A 155 0.85 -17.70 -14.30
CA PRO A 155 1.46 -18.81 -15.00
C PRO A 155 0.76 -19.03 -16.35
N PRO A 156 1.48 -19.44 -17.41
CA PRO A 156 0.87 -19.69 -18.71
C PRO A 156 -0.27 -20.70 -18.55
N ALA A 157 -1.41 -20.42 -19.19
CA ALA A 157 -2.56 -21.32 -19.17
C ALA A 157 -2.10 -22.70 -19.69
N ILE A 158 -2.32 -23.74 -18.88
CA ILE A 158 -2.01 -25.11 -19.26
C ILE A 158 -3.00 -25.49 -20.37
N SER A 159 -2.51 -25.58 -21.61
CA SER A 159 -3.23 -26.07 -22.78
C SER A 159 -3.38 -27.58 -22.78
#